data_AF-A0A501X9U5-F1
#
_entry.id   AF-A0A501X9U5-F1
#
_cell.length_a   1.000
_cell.length_b   1.000
_cell.length_c   1.000
_cell.angle_alpha   90.00
_cell.angle_beta   90.00
_cell.angle_gamma   90.00
#
_symmetry.space_group_name_H-M   'P 1'
#
loop_
_entity.id
_entity.type
_entity.pdbx_description
1 polymer ?
#
loop_
_entity_poly.entity_id
_entity_poly.type
_entity_poly.pdbx_seq_one_letter_code
_entity_poly.pdbx_strand_id
1 'polypeptide(L)'
;MCLVLFACSSMPKDWSGMSADEISAWKSAGFSSEVAQKWHLSGFDAAQASDWNKAGFNLKDAMAWGAQKFAPEEAKNWRDSGFDLDDAIESRNKGLTPIKRN
;
A
#
# COMPACT_ATOMS: atom_id res chain seq x y z
N MET A 1 17.08 -2.99 -15.22
CA MET A 1 16.41 -3.28 -13.94
C MET A 1 17.38 -2.94 -12.82
N CYS A 2 17.47 -1.67 -12.39
CA CYS A 2 18.39 -1.28 -11.32
C CYS A 2 17.74 -1.56 -9.97
N LEU A 3 18.05 -2.73 -9.40
CA LEU A 3 17.93 -2.98 -7.98
C LEU A 3 19.00 -2.16 -7.27
N VAL A 4 18.64 -0.98 -6.76
CA VAL A 4 19.50 -0.20 -5.86
C VAL A 4 19.49 -0.90 -4.50
N LEU A 5 20.51 -1.73 -4.30
CA LEU A 5 20.89 -2.29 -3.00
C LEU A 5 21.39 -1.16 -2.10
N PHE A 6 20.51 -0.58 -1.29
CA PHE A 6 20.96 0.26 -0.17
C PHE A 6 21.35 -0.64 1.00
N ALA A 7 22.62 -1.04 0.98
CA ALA A 7 23.32 -1.52 2.15
C ALA A 7 23.34 -0.40 3.22
N CYS A 8 22.89 -0.73 4.43
CA CYS A 8 23.10 -0.02 5.69
C CYS A 8 23.36 1.50 5.61
N SER A 9 22.32 2.31 5.46
CA SER A 9 22.32 3.69 5.98
C SER A 9 20.87 4.12 6.20
N SER A 10 20.63 4.85 7.27
CA SER A 10 19.35 5.43 7.70
C SER A 10 18.37 5.72 6.57
N MET A 11 17.12 5.26 6.71
CA MET A 11 16.00 5.58 5.82
C MET A 11 16.00 7.08 5.49
N PRO A 12 16.16 7.49 4.23
CA PRO A 12 16.12 8.89 3.86
C PRO A 12 14.75 9.47 4.25
N LYS A 13 14.73 10.68 4.81
CA LYS A 13 13.48 11.40 5.11
C LYS A 13 13.07 12.35 3.98
N ASP A 14 13.90 12.40 2.93
CA ASP A 14 13.79 13.25 1.76
C ASP A 14 13.54 12.40 0.50
N TRP A 15 13.69 12.98 -0.69
CA TRP A 15 13.42 12.31 -1.96
C TRP A 15 14.59 11.48 -2.50
N SER A 16 15.64 11.28 -1.68
CA SER A 16 16.86 10.59 -2.09
C SER A 16 16.59 9.17 -2.58
N GLY A 17 17.17 8.79 -3.72
CA GLY A 17 17.04 7.46 -4.30
C GLY A 17 15.80 7.25 -5.20
N MET A 18 14.91 8.23 -5.31
CA MET A 18 13.80 8.22 -6.27
C MET A 18 14.12 9.07 -7.51
N SER A 19 13.60 8.66 -8.67
CA SER A 19 13.67 9.43 -9.91
C SER A 19 12.75 10.66 -9.87
N ALA A 20 13.00 11.65 -10.74
CA ALA A 20 12.17 12.85 -10.82
C ALA A 20 10.69 12.54 -11.10
N ASP A 21 10.42 11.52 -11.93
CA ASP A 21 9.06 11.08 -12.25
C ASP A 21 8.36 10.46 -11.03
N GLU A 22 9.06 9.61 -10.28
CA GLU A 22 8.53 9.05 -9.01
C GLU A 22 8.24 10.17 -8.02
N ILE A 23 9.18 11.10 -7.83
CA ILE A 23 9.01 12.23 -6.91
C ILE A 23 7.78 13.06 -7.30
N SER A 24 7.59 13.31 -8.60
CA SER A 24 6.43 14.03 -9.12
C SER A 24 5.12 13.27 -8.84
N ALA A 25 5.12 11.95 -9.04
CA ALA A 25 3.96 11.10 -8.76
C ALA A 25 3.60 11.10 -7.27
N TRP A 26 4.58 10.94 -6.37
CA TRP A 26 4.38 10.97 -4.93
C TRP A 26 3.85 12.32 -4.44
N LYS A 27 4.41 13.43 -4.95
CA LYS A 27 3.92 14.79 -4.66
C LYS A 27 2.49 14.99 -5.17
N SER A 28 2.19 14.51 -6.38
CA SER A 28 0.85 14.60 -6.98
C SER A 28 -0.18 13.77 -6.23
N ALA A 29 0.25 12.63 -5.66
CA ALA A 29 -0.56 11.81 -4.78
C ALA A 29 -0.71 12.39 -3.36
N GLY A 30 -0.05 13.52 -3.05
CA GLY A 30 -0.16 14.23 -1.78
C GLY A 30 0.68 13.67 -0.64
N PHE A 31 1.67 12.81 -0.94
CA PHE A 31 2.55 12.24 0.08
C PHE A 31 3.72 13.17 0.40
N SER A 32 4.09 13.22 1.69
CA SER A 32 5.37 13.80 2.12
C SER A 32 6.53 12.88 1.76
N SER A 33 7.73 13.42 1.65
CA SER A 33 8.94 12.64 1.34
C SER A 33 9.16 11.50 2.33
N GLU A 34 8.93 11.71 3.62
CA GLU A 34 9.10 10.66 4.64
C GLU A 34 8.10 9.52 4.46
N VAL A 35 6.83 9.82 4.17
CA VAL A 35 5.83 8.77 3.94
C VAL A 35 6.12 8.06 2.63
N ALA A 36 6.38 8.80 1.55
CA ALA A 36 6.75 8.24 0.26
C ALA A 36 7.93 7.28 0.36
N GLN A 37 8.98 7.62 1.11
CA GLN A 37 10.13 6.73 1.34
C GLN A 37 9.73 5.41 2.00
N LYS A 38 8.87 5.46 3.03
CA LYS A 38 8.40 4.24 3.71
C LYS A 38 7.68 3.30 2.72
N TRP A 39 6.79 3.84 1.89
CA TRP A 39 6.07 3.04 0.90
C TRP A 39 6.98 2.56 -0.24
N HIS A 40 7.84 3.42 -0.76
CA HIS A 40 8.80 3.11 -1.82
C HIS A 40 9.76 1.98 -1.39
N LEU A 41 10.31 2.06 -0.18
CA LEU A 41 11.19 1.03 0.37
C LEU A 41 10.47 -0.29 0.66
N SER A 42 9.16 -0.25 0.89
CA SER A 42 8.30 -1.43 0.95
C SER A 42 7.93 -2.00 -0.43
N GLY A 43 8.41 -1.39 -1.52
CA GLY A 43 8.19 -1.86 -2.88
C GLY A 43 6.90 -1.36 -3.53
N PHE A 44 6.24 -0.35 -2.95
CA PHE A 44 5.06 0.28 -3.54
C PHE A 44 5.44 1.49 -4.38
N ASP A 45 4.72 1.69 -5.48
CA ASP A 45 4.75 2.96 -6.21
C ASP A 45 3.75 3.98 -5.63
N ALA A 46 3.84 5.21 -6.13
CA ALA A 46 2.98 6.32 -5.68
C ALA A 46 1.49 6.07 -5.96
N ALA A 47 1.15 5.37 -7.05
CA ALA A 47 -0.23 5.09 -7.41
C ALA A 47 -0.82 4.04 -6.47
N GLN A 48 -0.12 2.92 -6.27
CA GLN A 48 -0.51 1.87 -5.33
C GLN A 48 -0.67 2.42 -3.91
N ALA A 49 0.31 3.20 -3.43
CA ALA A 49 0.21 3.83 -2.11
C ALA A 49 -0.97 4.80 -2.03
N SER A 50 -1.24 5.58 -3.10
CA SER A 50 -2.41 6.44 -3.17
C SER A 50 -3.71 5.64 -3.06
N ASP A 51 -3.81 4.52 -3.76
CA ASP A 51 -5.01 3.68 -3.76
C ASP A 51 -5.26 3.04 -2.39
N TRP A 52 -4.22 2.51 -1.75
CA TRP A 52 -4.31 2.01 -0.37
C TRP A 52 -4.68 3.10 0.64
N ASN A 53 -4.07 4.29 0.52
CA ASN A 53 -4.37 5.42 1.39
C ASN A 53 -5.81 5.92 1.21
N LYS A 54 -6.30 6.02 -0.03
CA LYS A 54 -7.72 6.33 -0.34
C LYS A 54 -8.66 5.27 0.19
N ALA A 55 -8.24 4.01 0.21
CA ALA A 55 -8.96 2.91 0.82
C ALA A 55 -8.93 2.93 2.37
N GLY A 56 -8.19 3.86 2.98
CA GLY A 56 -8.09 4.02 4.43
C GLY A 56 -7.09 3.07 5.10
N PHE A 57 -6.18 2.49 4.32
CA PHE A 57 -5.13 1.59 4.81
C PHE A 57 -3.82 2.34 5.01
N ASN A 58 -3.17 2.06 6.14
CA ASN A 58 -1.78 2.49 6.33
C ASN A 58 -0.83 1.50 5.62
N LEU A 59 0.47 1.82 5.59
CA LEU A 59 1.50 0.99 4.96
C LEU A 59 1.52 -0.44 5.52
N LYS A 60 1.40 -0.62 6.84
CA LYS A 60 1.43 -1.94 7.48
C LYS A 60 0.26 -2.79 7.01
N ASP A 61 -0.93 -2.23 6.99
CA ASP A 61 -2.13 -2.94 6.55
C ASP A 61 -2.06 -3.22 5.05
N ALA A 62 -1.68 -2.24 4.23
CA ALA A 62 -1.50 -2.43 2.79
C ALA A 62 -0.50 -3.55 2.45
N MET A 63 0.61 -3.66 3.20
CA MET A 63 1.54 -4.79 3.07
C MET A 63 0.87 -6.11 3.44
N ALA A 64 0.14 -6.18 4.56
CA ALA A 64 -0.49 -7.40 5.02
C ALA A 64 -1.58 -7.89 4.04
N TRP A 65 -2.46 -7.00 3.60
CA TRP A 65 -3.52 -7.31 2.63
C TRP A 65 -2.95 -7.57 1.22
N GLY A 66 -1.97 -6.77 0.79
CA GLY A 66 -1.29 -6.95 -0.50
C GLY A 66 -0.49 -8.26 -0.58
N ALA A 67 0.12 -8.71 0.53
CA ALA A 67 0.79 -10.00 0.60
C ALA A 67 -0.18 -11.17 0.31
N GLN A 68 -1.45 -11.01 0.69
CA GLN A 68 -2.54 -11.96 0.45
C GLN A 68 -3.26 -11.72 -0.88
N LYS A 69 -2.67 -10.90 -1.78
CA LYS A 69 -3.19 -10.60 -3.11
C LYS A 69 -4.59 -9.98 -3.09
N PHE A 70 -4.91 -9.19 -2.07
CA PHE A 70 -6.08 -8.32 -2.09
C PHE A 70 -5.76 -7.02 -2.82
N ALA A 71 -6.73 -6.54 -3.61
CA ALA A 71 -6.69 -5.18 -4.14
C ALA A 71 -7.14 -4.17 -3.05
N PRO A 72 -6.70 -2.89 -3.11
CA PRO A 72 -7.11 -1.87 -2.13
C PRO A 72 -8.62 -1.74 -1.98
N GLU A 73 -9.37 -1.73 -3.09
CA GLU A 73 -10.83 -1.65 -3.07
C GLU A 73 -11.49 -2.90 -2.46
N GLU A 74 -10.96 -4.08 -2.76
CA GLU A 74 -11.46 -5.33 -2.20
C GLU A 74 -11.23 -5.38 -0.69
N ALA A 75 -10.02 -5.03 -0.25
CA ALA A 75 -9.67 -4.93 1.17
C ALA A 75 -10.58 -3.94 1.90
N LYS A 76 -10.85 -2.79 1.28
CA LYS A 76 -11.80 -1.80 1.81
C LYS A 76 -13.18 -2.41 1.99
N ASN A 77 -13.70 -3.13 1.01
CA ASN A 77 -15.03 -3.74 1.10
C ASN A 77 -15.11 -4.77 2.24
N TRP A 78 -14.07 -5.58 2.43
CA TRP A 78 -13.99 -6.51 3.57
C TRP A 78 -14.00 -5.77 4.91
N ARG A 79 -13.16 -4.74 5.04
CA ARG A 79 -13.07 -3.93 6.26
C ARG A 79 -14.36 -3.18 6.57
N ASP A 80 -15.00 -2.61 5.55
CA ASP A 80 -16.31 -1.94 5.66
C ASP A 80 -17.41 -2.94 6.05
N SER A 81 -17.26 -4.21 5.70
CA SER A 81 -18.16 -5.30 6.11
C SER A 81 -17.88 -5.81 7.54
N GLY A 82 -16.87 -5.25 8.21
CA GLY A 82 -16.48 -5.64 9.57
C GLY A 82 -15.54 -6.84 9.65
N PHE A 83 -14.96 -7.27 8.53
CA PHE A 83 -14.00 -8.36 8.48
C PHE A 83 -12.59 -7.82 8.65
N ASP A 84 -11.79 -8.49 9.48
CA ASP A 84 -10.35 -8.27 9.49
C ASP A 84 -9.66 -9.06 8.36
N LEU A 85 -8.33 -8.99 8.28
CA LEU A 85 -7.57 -9.68 7.24
C LEU A 85 -7.73 -11.20 7.31
N ASP A 86 -7.70 -11.78 8.51
CA ASP A 86 -7.74 -13.23 8.69
C ASP A 86 -9.13 -13.76 8.31
N ASP A 87 -10.20 -13.09 8.77
CA ASP A 87 -11.58 -13.42 8.41
C ASP A 87 -11.81 -13.25 6.90
N ALA A 88 -11.23 -12.23 6.28
CA ALA A 88 -11.32 -12.00 4.83
C ALA A 88 -10.63 -13.11 4.03
N ILE A 89 -9.43 -13.56 4.47
CA ILE A 89 -8.72 -14.68 3.85
C ILE A 89 -9.55 -15.96 3.97
N GLU A 90 -10.06 -16.28 5.16
CA GLU A 90 -10.86 -17.47 5.38
C GLU A 90 -12.13 -17.45 4.52
N SER A 91 -12.81 -16.32 4.49
CA SER A 91 -14.02 -16.13 3.69
C SER A 91 -13.75 -16.26 2.20
N ARG A 92 -12.66 -15.64 1.70
CA ARG A 92 -12.23 -15.78 0.30
C ARG A 92 -11.88 -17.22 -0.06
N ASN A 93 -11.23 -17.96 0.84
CA ASN A 93 -10.92 -19.39 0.65
C ASN A 93 -12.19 -20.26 0.59
N LYS A 94 -13.29 -19.82 1.22
CA LYS A 94 -14.62 -20.44 1.11
C LYS A 94 -15.40 -19.98 -0.13
N GLY A 95 -14.83 -19.10 -0.96
CA GLY A 95 -15.48 -18.54 -2.15
C GLY A 95 -16.48 -17.42 -1.85
N LEU A 96 -16.44 -16.85 -0.64
CA LEU A 96 -17.28 -15.72 -0.25
C LEU A 96 -16.64 -14.40 -0.68
N THR A 97 -17.47 -13.40 -0.92
CA THR A 97 -17.07 -12.02 -1.24
C THR A 97 -17.78 -11.05 -0.28
N PRO A 98 -17.17 -9.89 0.03
CA PRO A 98 -17.75 -8.95 0.97
C PRO A 98 -18.97 -8.28 0.33
N ILE A 99 -20.06 -8.17 1.09
CA ILE A 99 -21.27 -7.49 0.62
C ILE A 99 -21.08 -5.99 0.80
N LYS A 100 -21.05 -5.24 -0.31
CA LYS A 100 -21.05 -3.78 -0.27
C LYS A 100 -22.37 -3.28 0.34
N ARG A 101 -22.36 -2.91 1.63
CA ARG A 101 -23.49 -2.19 2.25
C ARG A 101 -23.47 -0.76 1.73
N ASN A 102 -24.40 -0.44 0.84
CA ASN A 102 -24.62 0.90 0.30
C ASN A 102 -25.44 1.77 1.26
#